data_AF-A0A674IB98-F1
#
_entry.id   AF-A0A674IB98-F1
#
_cell.length_a   1.000
_cell.length_b   1.000
_cell.length_c   1.000
_cell.angle_alpha   90.00
_cell.angle_beta   90.00
_cell.angle_gamma   90.00
#
_symmetry.space_group_name_H-M   'P 1'
#
loop_
_entity.id
_entity.type
_entity.pdbx_description
1 polymer ?
#
loop_
_entity_poly.entity_id
_entity_poly.type
_entity_poly.pdbx_seq_one_letter_code
_entity_poly.pdbx_strand_id
1 'polypeptide(L)'
;MGLKLGEKAASFFFEYDTPRMVLVRNKKVGLIFRLIQLVVLGYIIGWVFLYEKGYQSQDGIISSVSVKLKGLTVTNISGIGPHVWDVADYVFPPQGDSSFVVMTNVIITPGQKQDICIMTGKCVDFNSNNKTCEIFGWCPVEEDDQIPDPPLLLEAEKFTLFIKNSITFPTFKVSRRNLVEGITTSYLKKCTYHKNKDPLCPVFELGYIVKESGQNFRALAFKGGVVGITIDWDCDLDWPVTYCKPVYQFHGLYNDDNNVSPGFNFRYAKYYRENGTNYRTLYKVFGIRFDILVNGKAGKFDIIPTMTTIGSGIGIFGVASIVCDLLLLHFLPRRDYYKQRKFKYAEMRTPSMAKLPLASVGAELGQH
;
A
#
# COMPACT_ATOMS: atom_id res chain seq x y z
N MET A 1 34.79 -4.80 62.13
CA MET A 1 34.98 -4.53 60.69
C MET A 1 33.66 -4.59 59.90
N GLY A 2 32.64 -5.35 60.32
CA GLY A 2 31.35 -5.45 59.63
C GLY A 2 30.42 -4.22 59.69
N LEU A 3 30.42 -3.45 60.78
CA LEU A 3 29.56 -2.24 60.92
C LEU A 3 29.88 -1.14 59.89
N LYS A 4 31.17 -0.88 59.62
CA LYS A 4 31.61 0.11 58.60
C LYS A 4 31.35 -0.36 57.16
N LEU A 5 31.21 -1.66 56.92
CA LEU A 5 30.89 -2.20 55.60
C LEU A 5 29.39 -2.10 55.33
N GLY A 6 28.55 -2.32 56.36
CA GLY A 6 27.11 -2.10 56.30
C GLY A 6 26.73 -0.64 56.05
N GLU A 7 27.38 0.31 56.71
CA GLU A 7 27.16 1.76 56.46
C GLU A 7 27.60 2.19 55.07
N LYS A 8 28.71 1.64 54.55
CA LYS A 8 29.17 1.92 53.18
C LYS A 8 28.27 1.28 52.11
N ALA A 9 27.72 0.10 52.38
CA ALA A 9 26.75 -0.52 51.50
C ALA A 9 25.42 0.26 51.52
N ALA A 10 24.94 0.66 52.70
CA ALA A 10 23.72 1.44 52.84
C ALA A 10 23.82 2.82 52.18
N SER A 11 24.92 3.56 52.37
CA SER A 11 25.15 4.82 51.65
C SER A 11 25.18 4.60 50.14
N PHE A 12 25.82 3.55 49.65
CA PHE A 12 25.82 3.24 48.21
C PHE A 12 24.42 2.91 47.66
N PHE A 13 23.56 2.22 48.41
CA PHE A 13 22.20 1.86 47.95
C PHE A 13 21.17 2.98 48.16
N PHE A 14 21.40 3.91 49.10
CA PHE A 14 20.42 4.94 49.48
C PHE A 14 20.87 6.38 49.19
N GLU A 15 22.07 6.62 48.64
CA GLU A 15 22.48 7.93 48.14
C GLU A 15 21.92 8.17 46.73
N TYR A 16 21.27 9.32 46.55
CA TYR A 16 20.76 9.80 45.27
C TYR A 16 21.44 11.12 44.91
N ASP A 17 22.37 11.06 43.96
CA ASP A 17 23.08 12.24 43.48
C ASP A 17 22.22 13.08 42.53
N THR A 18 22.15 14.38 42.81
CA THR A 18 21.45 15.36 41.97
C THR A 18 22.43 16.38 41.39
N PRO A 19 22.30 16.73 40.10
CA PRO A 19 23.17 17.73 39.49
C PRO A 19 22.90 19.12 40.10
N ARG A 20 23.96 19.85 40.44
CA ARG A 20 23.83 21.26 40.86
C ARG A 20 23.44 22.13 39.66
N MET A 21 22.25 22.70 39.70
CA MET A 21 21.72 23.56 38.62
C MET A 21 22.07 25.04 38.83
N VAL A 22 22.34 25.76 37.73
CA VAL A 22 22.59 27.21 37.73
C VAL A 22 21.34 27.94 37.25
N LEU A 23 20.68 28.69 38.13
CA LEU A 23 19.51 29.50 37.78
C LEU A 23 19.92 30.86 37.20
N VAL A 24 19.61 31.10 35.92
CA VAL A 24 19.83 32.40 35.26
C VAL A 24 18.57 33.25 35.31
N ARG A 25 18.57 34.30 36.16
CA ARG A 25 17.48 35.28 36.25
C ARG A 25 17.66 36.39 35.22
N ASN A 26 17.20 36.17 33.98
CA ASN A 26 17.16 37.19 32.93
C ASN A 26 15.85 37.06 32.12
N LYS A 27 15.05 38.14 32.07
CA LYS A 27 13.74 38.15 31.39
C LYS A 27 13.83 37.79 29.89
N LYS A 28 14.85 38.28 29.17
CA LYS A 28 15.02 38.02 27.72
C LYS A 28 15.36 36.55 27.45
N VAL A 29 16.30 36.01 28.22
CA VAL A 29 16.74 34.60 28.09
C VAL A 29 15.62 33.65 28.49
N GLY A 30 14.92 33.95 29.59
CA GLY A 30 13.76 33.18 30.03
C GLY A 30 12.63 33.17 29.01
N LEU A 31 12.36 34.31 28.36
CA LEU A 31 11.34 34.40 27.30
C LEU A 31 11.71 33.55 26.07
N ILE A 32 12.96 33.63 25.62
CA ILE A 32 13.46 32.79 24.51
C ILE A 32 13.36 31.30 24.84
N PHE A 33 13.80 30.90 26.04
CA PHE A 33 13.71 29.52 26.51
C PHE A 33 12.26 29.02 26.54
N ARG A 34 11.34 29.80 27.10
CA ARG A 34 9.90 29.46 27.14
C ARG A 34 9.28 29.40 25.75
N LEU A 35 9.68 30.27 24.82
CA LEU A 35 9.20 30.24 23.44
C LEU A 35 9.64 28.96 22.73
N ILE A 36 10.92 28.57 22.86
CA ILE A 36 11.44 27.32 22.27
C ILE A 36 10.70 26.11 22.87
N GLN A 37 10.50 26.08 24.19
CA GLN A 37 9.71 25.03 24.83
C GLN A 37 8.27 24.95 24.30
N LEU A 38 7.63 26.11 24.07
CA LEU A 38 6.26 26.17 23.54
C LEU A 38 6.21 25.67 22.10
N VAL A 39 7.20 26.03 21.26
CA VAL A 39 7.32 25.52 19.88
C VAL A 39 7.48 24.00 19.87
N VAL A 40 8.38 23.46 20.70
CA VAL A 40 8.59 22.01 20.82
C VAL A 40 7.31 21.31 21.32
N LEU A 41 6.65 21.85 22.34
CA LEU A 41 5.39 21.34 22.86
C LEU A 41 4.30 21.34 21.77
N GLY A 42 4.19 22.43 21.01
CA GLY A 42 3.26 22.57 19.90
C GLY A 42 3.52 21.56 18.79
N TYR A 43 4.79 21.29 18.46
CA TYR A 43 5.16 20.24 17.51
C TYR A 43 4.78 18.84 18.00
N ILE A 44 5.10 18.51 19.26
CA ILE A 44 4.78 17.18 19.82
C ILE A 44 3.25 16.98 19.84
N ILE A 45 2.49 17.93 20.37
CA ILE A 45 1.04 17.80 20.48
C ILE A 45 0.38 17.87 19.09
N GLY A 46 0.74 18.85 18.27
CA GLY A 46 0.10 19.10 16.98
C GLY A 46 0.47 18.07 15.91
N TRP A 47 1.77 17.86 15.69
CA TRP A 47 2.23 16.97 14.63
C TRP A 47 2.24 15.51 15.09
N VAL A 48 2.95 15.20 16.18
CA VAL A 48 3.19 13.80 16.57
C VAL A 48 1.95 13.15 17.17
N PHE A 49 1.25 13.84 18.07
CA PHE A 49 0.04 13.30 18.69
C PHE A 49 -1.19 13.43 17.78
N LEU A 50 -1.51 14.62 17.27
CA LEU A 50 -2.77 14.82 16.54
C LEU A 50 -2.70 14.43 15.06
N TYR A 51 -1.64 14.84 14.34
CA TYR A 51 -1.56 14.59 12.89
C TYR A 51 -1.15 13.14 12.57
N GLU A 52 -0.06 12.66 13.16
CA GLU A 52 0.43 11.28 12.95
C GLU A 52 -0.33 10.23 13.79
N LYS A 53 -1.20 10.67 14.71
CA LYS A 53 -1.93 9.81 15.65
C LYS A 53 -1.02 8.85 16.42
N GLY A 54 0.12 9.33 16.93
CA GLY A 54 1.10 8.52 17.67
C GLY A 54 0.59 7.86 18.97
N TYR A 55 -0.63 8.18 19.39
CA TYR A 55 -1.33 7.53 20.50
C TYR A 55 -2.09 6.25 20.10
N GLN A 56 -2.24 5.99 18.79
CA GLN A 56 -2.95 4.82 18.28
C GLN A 56 -1.96 3.71 17.89
N SER A 57 -2.32 2.48 18.23
CA SER A 57 -1.75 1.30 17.58
C SER A 57 -2.41 1.13 16.21
N GLN A 58 -1.65 0.69 15.22
CA GLN A 58 -2.09 0.54 13.83
C GLN A 58 -2.14 -0.93 13.45
N ASP A 59 -3.18 -1.33 12.72
CA ASP A 59 -3.35 -2.69 12.20
C ASP A 59 -3.66 -2.67 10.71
N GLY A 60 -3.13 -3.66 10.00
CA GLY A 60 -3.45 -3.93 8.60
C GLY A 60 -4.78 -4.69 8.47
N ILE A 61 -5.29 -4.76 7.24
CA ILE A 61 -6.51 -5.54 6.95
C ILE A 61 -6.20 -6.93 6.38
N ILE A 62 -7.09 -7.86 6.67
CA ILE A 62 -7.30 -9.06 5.87
C ILE A 62 -8.63 -8.89 5.15
N SER A 63 -8.63 -8.96 3.83
CA SER A 63 -9.82 -8.74 3.01
C SER A 63 -10.25 -9.98 2.23
N SER A 64 -11.55 -10.10 1.99
CA SER A 64 -12.15 -11.03 1.05
C SER A 64 -13.08 -10.27 0.11
N VAL A 65 -12.95 -10.51 -1.19
CA VAL A 65 -13.77 -9.90 -2.24
C VAL A 65 -14.50 -11.00 -2.99
N SER A 66 -15.77 -10.75 -3.29
CA SER A 66 -16.56 -11.57 -4.20
C SER A 66 -17.36 -10.66 -5.12
N VAL A 67 -17.33 -10.95 -6.41
CA VAL A 67 -18.01 -10.15 -7.42
C VAL A 67 -19.16 -10.91 -8.07
N LYS A 68 -20.15 -10.17 -8.54
CA LYS A 68 -21.24 -10.70 -9.37
C LYS A 68 -21.57 -9.71 -10.46
N LEU A 69 -21.37 -10.11 -11.72
CA LEU A 69 -21.81 -9.32 -12.87
C LEU A 69 -23.27 -9.64 -13.23
N LYS A 70 -23.95 -8.66 -13.82
CA LYS A 70 -25.25 -8.82 -14.46
C LYS A 70 -25.31 -8.00 -15.74
N GLY A 71 -25.78 -8.64 -16.80
CA GLY A 71 -25.95 -8.07 -18.12
C GLY A 71 -26.31 -9.16 -19.11
N LEU A 72 -27.05 -8.79 -20.15
CA LEU A 72 -27.38 -9.65 -21.28
C LEU A 72 -27.19 -8.80 -22.53
N THR A 73 -26.60 -9.37 -23.57
CA THR A 73 -26.52 -8.72 -24.88
C THR A 73 -26.75 -9.74 -25.98
N VAL A 74 -27.20 -9.27 -27.13
CA VAL A 74 -27.43 -10.11 -28.30
C VAL A 74 -26.58 -9.57 -29.43
N THR A 75 -25.77 -10.44 -30.03
CA THR A 75 -24.92 -10.09 -31.17
C THR A 75 -25.31 -10.95 -32.36
N ASN A 76 -25.19 -10.41 -33.57
CA ASN A 76 -25.39 -11.18 -34.79
C ASN A 76 -24.02 -11.44 -35.43
N ILE A 77 -23.50 -12.65 -35.26
CA ILE A 77 -22.17 -13.03 -35.74
C ILE A 77 -22.32 -13.76 -37.08
N SER A 78 -21.57 -13.32 -38.08
CA SER A 78 -21.49 -13.97 -39.39
C SER A 78 -21.06 -15.44 -39.24
N GLY A 79 -21.93 -16.36 -39.63
CA GLY A 79 -21.69 -17.82 -39.59
C GLY A 79 -22.34 -18.56 -38.40
N ILE A 80 -22.70 -17.87 -37.31
CA ILE A 80 -23.36 -18.47 -36.13
C ILE A 80 -24.81 -17.98 -36.01
N GLY A 81 -25.12 -16.79 -36.53
CA GLY A 81 -26.44 -16.16 -36.42
C GLY A 81 -26.60 -15.35 -35.12
N PRO A 82 -27.84 -15.05 -34.70
CA PRO A 82 -28.10 -14.32 -33.47
C PRO A 82 -27.69 -15.16 -32.26
N HIS A 83 -26.75 -14.65 -31.48
CA HIS A 83 -26.23 -15.30 -30.27
C HIS A 83 -26.45 -14.39 -29.05
N VAL A 84 -26.99 -14.97 -27.99
CA VAL A 84 -27.22 -14.28 -26.72
C VAL A 84 -26.03 -14.55 -25.81
N TRP A 85 -25.40 -13.50 -25.31
CA TRP A 85 -24.29 -13.58 -24.37
C TRP A 85 -24.79 -13.30 -22.95
N ASP A 86 -24.54 -14.23 -22.04
CA ASP A 86 -24.82 -14.08 -20.62
C ASP A 86 -23.54 -14.10 -19.75
N VAL A 87 -23.73 -13.96 -18.44
CA VAL A 87 -22.63 -13.88 -17.46
C VAL A 87 -21.71 -15.10 -17.52
N ALA A 88 -22.21 -16.28 -17.87
CA ALA A 88 -21.41 -17.50 -17.95
C ALA A 88 -20.51 -17.53 -19.19
N ASP A 89 -20.85 -16.76 -20.23
CA ASP A 89 -20.08 -16.72 -21.47
C ASP A 89 -19.02 -15.63 -21.49
N TYR A 90 -19.31 -14.44 -20.96
CA TYR A 90 -18.41 -13.29 -21.06
C TYR A 90 -17.56 -13.01 -19.80
N VAL A 91 -17.78 -13.68 -18.65
CA VAL A 91 -17.01 -13.44 -17.41
C VAL A 91 -16.01 -14.55 -17.11
N PHE A 92 -14.76 -14.17 -16.86
CA PHE A 92 -13.68 -15.12 -16.55
C PHE A 92 -12.84 -14.67 -15.34
N PRO A 93 -12.54 -15.52 -14.36
CA PRO A 93 -13.18 -16.80 -14.07
C PRO A 93 -14.62 -16.60 -13.55
N PRO A 94 -15.52 -17.58 -13.72
CA PRO A 94 -16.91 -17.47 -13.27
C PRO A 94 -17.07 -17.54 -11.74
N GLN A 95 -16.00 -17.85 -11.00
CA GLN A 95 -16.02 -17.98 -9.54
C GLN A 95 -16.24 -16.64 -8.81
N GLY A 96 -16.01 -15.51 -9.48
CA GLY A 96 -16.19 -14.19 -8.91
C GLY A 96 -15.10 -13.82 -7.91
N ASP A 97 -13.84 -13.93 -8.33
CA ASP A 97 -12.65 -13.53 -7.58
C ASP A 97 -12.40 -12.00 -7.67
N SER A 98 -11.42 -11.50 -6.91
CA SER A 98 -10.91 -10.13 -6.91
C SER A 98 -10.35 -9.67 -8.27
N SER A 99 -9.92 -10.59 -9.12
CA SER A 99 -9.44 -10.33 -10.49
C SER A 99 -10.31 -11.09 -11.49
N PHE A 100 -10.99 -10.38 -12.37
CA PHE A 100 -11.87 -10.98 -13.38
C PHE A 100 -11.84 -10.20 -14.69
N VAL A 101 -12.21 -10.85 -15.78
CA VAL A 101 -12.24 -10.32 -17.13
C VAL A 101 -13.67 -10.32 -17.63
N VAL A 102 -14.08 -9.21 -18.23
CA VAL A 102 -15.31 -9.08 -18.99
C VAL A 102 -14.94 -9.03 -20.47
N MET A 103 -15.35 -10.04 -21.21
CA MET A 103 -15.17 -10.11 -22.66
C MET A 103 -15.96 -9.00 -23.35
N THR A 104 -15.29 -8.30 -24.26
CA THR A 104 -15.86 -7.20 -25.05
C THR A 104 -15.80 -7.49 -26.55
N ASN A 105 -14.81 -8.28 -26.99
CA ASN A 105 -14.66 -8.70 -28.38
C ASN A 105 -14.11 -10.13 -28.43
N VAL A 106 -14.44 -10.87 -29.49
CA VAL A 106 -14.03 -12.27 -29.61
C VAL A 106 -13.83 -12.68 -31.05
N ILE A 107 -12.79 -13.46 -31.31
CA ILE A 107 -12.58 -14.18 -32.56
C ILE A 107 -12.85 -15.66 -32.28
N ILE A 108 -13.72 -16.27 -33.08
CA ILE A 108 -14.17 -17.64 -32.92
C ILE A 108 -13.68 -18.45 -34.12
N THR A 109 -12.89 -19.49 -33.89
CA THR A 109 -12.44 -20.44 -34.92
C THR A 109 -13.09 -21.80 -34.64
N PRO A 110 -14.27 -22.10 -35.22
CA PRO A 110 -14.97 -23.37 -35.01
C PRO A 110 -14.35 -24.50 -35.84
N GLY A 111 -14.65 -25.74 -35.47
CA GLY A 111 -14.33 -26.92 -36.28
C GLY A 111 -12.85 -27.26 -36.36
N GLN A 112 -12.04 -26.83 -35.40
CA GLN A 112 -10.63 -27.22 -35.38
C GLN A 112 -10.50 -28.72 -35.11
N LYS A 113 -9.85 -29.45 -36.00
CA LYS A 113 -9.44 -30.85 -35.81
C LYS A 113 -7.93 -30.99 -35.85
N GLN A 114 -7.41 -32.08 -35.29
CA GLN A 114 -6.00 -32.42 -35.43
C GLN A 114 -5.76 -32.94 -36.85
N ASP A 115 -5.09 -32.14 -37.66
CA ASP A 115 -4.79 -32.45 -39.05
C ASP A 115 -3.50 -31.73 -39.48
N ILE A 116 -3.09 -31.95 -40.73
CA ILE A 116 -2.00 -31.20 -41.35
C ILE A 116 -2.56 -29.91 -41.99
N CYS A 117 -2.12 -28.74 -41.53
CA CYS A 117 -2.51 -27.41 -42.05
C CYS A 117 -1.34 -26.42 -42.05
N ILE A 118 -1.61 -25.13 -42.24
CA ILE A 118 -0.62 -24.14 -42.69
C ILE A 118 -0.02 -23.34 -41.51
N MET A 119 1.29 -23.53 -41.21
CA MET A 119 2.34 -22.66 -40.57
C MET A 119 3.53 -23.44 -39.88
N THR A 120 4.58 -24.01 -40.57
CA THR A 120 5.62 -24.94 -39.90
C THR A 120 6.98 -25.31 -40.56
N GLY A 121 7.78 -24.38 -41.05
CA GLY A 121 9.09 -24.72 -41.65
C GLY A 121 9.21 -25.59 -42.94
N LYS A 122 8.16 -26.15 -43.59
CA LYS A 122 8.24 -26.65 -45.00
C LYS A 122 7.39 -25.82 -45.96
N CYS A 123 8.03 -25.03 -46.84
CA CYS A 123 7.36 -24.13 -47.79
C CYS A 123 6.47 -24.88 -48.79
N VAL A 124 5.16 -24.68 -48.69
CA VAL A 124 4.11 -25.02 -49.66
C VAL A 124 3.51 -23.73 -50.22
N ASP A 125 3.11 -23.74 -51.49
CA ASP A 125 2.52 -22.57 -52.15
C ASP A 125 1.11 -22.30 -51.60
N PHE A 126 0.92 -21.16 -50.91
CA PHE A 126 -0.36 -20.69 -50.36
C PHE A 126 -1.22 -19.99 -51.42
N ASN A 127 -0.56 -19.29 -52.36
CA ASN A 127 -1.13 -18.61 -53.52
C ASN A 127 -0.03 -18.53 -54.61
N SER A 128 -0.31 -18.01 -55.80
CA SER A 128 0.71 -17.81 -56.86
C SER A 128 1.94 -17.00 -56.40
N ASN A 129 1.80 -16.19 -55.33
CA ASN A 129 2.86 -15.29 -54.84
C ASN A 129 3.36 -15.55 -53.40
N ASN A 130 2.66 -16.35 -52.58
CA ASN A 130 3.03 -16.54 -51.17
C ASN A 130 3.29 -18.01 -50.86
N LYS A 131 4.41 -18.31 -50.18
CA LYS A 131 4.71 -19.63 -49.62
C LYS A 131 4.54 -19.58 -48.11
N THR A 132 3.86 -20.58 -47.56
CA THR A 132 3.68 -20.77 -46.12
C THR A 132 4.15 -22.15 -45.75
N CYS A 133 4.35 -22.42 -44.46
CA CYS A 133 4.94 -23.69 -44.06
C CYS A 133 3.90 -24.73 -43.54
N GLU A 134 4.16 -26.04 -43.45
CA GLU A 134 3.14 -27.10 -43.14
C GLU A 134 3.18 -27.79 -41.75
N ILE A 135 2.13 -27.68 -40.89
CA ILE A 135 2.07 -28.13 -39.45
C ILE A 135 1.14 -29.28 -39.32
N PHE A 136 1.53 -30.23 -38.48
CA PHE A 136 0.54 -31.00 -37.75
C PHE A 136 0.06 -30.21 -36.52
N GLY A 137 -1.22 -29.85 -36.49
CA GLY A 137 -1.78 -28.97 -35.47
C GLY A 137 -3.30 -28.97 -35.46
N TRP A 138 -3.88 -27.96 -34.80
CA TRP A 138 -5.33 -27.73 -34.81
C TRP A 138 -5.70 -26.88 -36.02
N CYS A 139 -6.52 -27.45 -36.90
CA CYS A 139 -6.79 -26.94 -38.24
C CYS A 139 -8.30 -26.76 -38.45
N PRO A 140 -8.77 -25.61 -38.97
CA PRO A 140 -7.99 -24.50 -39.54
C PRO A 140 -7.29 -23.63 -38.48
N VAL A 141 -6.20 -22.97 -38.87
CA VAL A 141 -5.46 -22.04 -38.00
C VAL A 141 -6.30 -20.78 -37.76
N GLU A 142 -6.12 -20.18 -36.59
CA GLU A 142 -6.75 -18.90 -36.23
C GLU A 142 -6.30 -17.78 -37.17
N GLU A 143 -7.25 -17.04 -37.73
CA GLU A 143 -6.99 -15.83 -38.51
C GLU A 143 -7.07 -14.62 -37.58
N ASP A 144 -5.93 -14.00 -37.29
CA ASP A 144 -5.80 -12.90 -36.31
C ASP A 144 -5.65 -11.51 -36.98
N ASP A 145 -5.65 -11.48 -38.32
CA ASP A 145 -5.41 -10.25 -39.09
C ASP A 145 -6.61 -9.30 -39.09
N GLN A 146 -7.83 -9.80 -38.81
CA GLN A 146 -9.07 -9.03 -38.83
C GLN A 146 -9.82 -9.14 -37.50
N ILE A 147 -9.50 -8.24 -36.57
CA ILE A 147 -10.28 -8.07 -35.33
C ILE A 147 -11.61 -7.38 -35.69
N PRO A 148 -12.78 -7.89 -35.25
CA PRO A 148 -14.07 -7.24 -35.51
C PRO A 148 -14.11 -5.78 -35.01
N ASP A 149 -14.43 -4.84 -35.92
CA ASP A 149 -14.70 -3.42 -35.62
C ASP A 149 -16.05 -3.04 -36.28
N PRO A 150 -17.07 -2.60 -35.52
CA PRO A 150 -17.08 -2.32 -34.08
C PRO A 150 -16.93 -3.56 -33.18
N PRO A 151 -16.48 -3.37 -31.91
CA PRO A 151 -16.43 -4.47 -30.94
C PRO A 151 -17.80 -5.12 -30.75
N LEU A 152 -17.82 -6.45 -30.66
CA LEU A 152 -19.06 -7.23 -30.61
C LEU A 152 -19.96 -6.88 -29.41
N LEU A 153 -19.40 -6.73 -28.21
CA LEU A 153 -20.15 -6.50 -26.97
C LEU A 153 -20.01 -5.05 -26.47
N LEU A 154 -20.35 -4.06 -27.31
CA LEU A 154 -20.39 -2.66 -26.89
C LEU A 154 -21.43 -2.39 -25.79
N GLU A 155 -22.51 -3.16 -25.75
CA GLU A 155 -23.54 -3.05 -24.71
C GLU A 155 -23.03 -3.39 -23.30
N ALA A 156 -21.85 -4.01 -23.20
CA ALA A 156 -21.20 -4.29 -21.92
C ALA A 156 -20.93 -3.02 -21.09
N GLU A 157 -20.91 -1.83 -21.73
CA GLU A 157 -20.82 -0.55 -21.04
C GLU A 157 -21.93 -0.37 -19.97
N LYS A 158 -23.12 -0.91 -20.23
CA LYS A 158 -24.29 -0.80 -19.33
C LYS A 158 -24.40 -1.97 -18.35
N PHE A 159 -23.46 -2.91 -18.36
CA PHE A 159 -23.50 -4.02 -17.43
C PHE A 159 -23.19 -3.54 -16.01
N THR A 160 -23.78 -4.24 -15.05
CA THR A 160 -23.66 -3.90 -13.63
C THR A 160 -22.77 -4.90 -12.91
N LEU A 161 -21.81 -4.37 -12.17
CA LEU A 161 -20.89 -5.08 -11.30
C LEU A 161 -21.32 -4.88 -9.85
N PHE A 162 -21.66 -5.97 -9.17
CA PHE A 162 -21.90 -5.95 -7.74
C PHE A 162 -20.69 -6.48 -6.99
N ILE A 163 -20.12 -5.66 -6.11
CA ILE A 163 -18.93 -6.00 -5.33
C ILE A 163 -19.35 -6.26 -3.87
N LYS A 164 -19.05 -7.45 -3.36
CA LYS A 164 -19.09 -7.75 -1.92
C LYS A 164 -17.67 -7.73 -1.40
N ASN A 165 -17.42 -6.86 -0.43
CA ASN A 165 -16.14 -6.81 0.25
C ASN A 165 -16.34 -6.96 1.76
N SER A 166 -15.55 -7.85 2.36
CA SER A 166 -15.46 -8.05 3.80
C SER A 166 -14.02 -7.85 4.22
N ILE A 167 -13.80 -7.05 5.26
CA ILE A 167 -12.49 -6.81 5.85
C ILE A 167 -12.50 -7.20 7.32
N THR A 168 -11.33 -7.60 7.82
CA THR A 168 -11.11 -7.90 9.22
C THR A 168 -9.78 -7.30 9.64
N PHE A 169 -9.80 -6.57 10.76
CA PHE A 169 -8.61 -6.11 11.47
C PHE A 169 -8.28 -7.16 12.55
N PRO A 170 -7.32 -8.07 12.29
CA PRO A 170 -7.06 -9.22 13.16
C PRO A 170 -6.60 -8.81 14.57
N THR A 171 -5.80 -7.75 14.69
CA THR A 171 -5.27 -7.26 15.96
C THR A 171 -6.39 -6.72 16.84
N PHE A 172 -7.33 -5.97 16.25
CA PHE A 172 -8.46 -5.40 16.98
C PHE A 172 -9.70 -6.30 17.04
N LYS A 173 -9.70 -7.43 16.32
CA LYS A 173 -10.83 -8.37 16.18
C LYS A 173 -12.13 -7.72 15.70
N VAL A 174 -12.01 -6.68 14.87
CA VAL A 174 -13.15 -5.98 14.27
C VAL A 174 -13.31 -6.44 12.82
N SER A 175 -14.50 -6.88 12.44
CA SER A 175 -14.85 -7.24 11.06
C SER A 175 -15.88 -6.27 10.51
N ARG A 176 -15.71 -5.86 9.26
CA ARG A 176 -16.59 -4.92 8.57
C ARG A 176 -16.89 -5.38 7.14
N ARG A 177 -18.02 -4.95 6.60
CA ARG A 177 -18.43 -5.22 5.21
C ARG A 177 -18.81 -3.91 4.53
N ASN A 178 -18.67 -3.85 3.20
CA ASN A 178 -19.13 -2.69 2.43
C ASN A 178 -20.65 -2.51 2.41
N LEU A 179 -21.40 -3.56 2.74
CA LEU A 179 -22.84 -3.50 2.99
C LEU A 179 -23.11 -2.91 4.39
N VAL A 180 -22.99 -1.58 4.50
CA VAL A 180 -23.21 -0.80 5.74
C VAL A 180 -24.68 -0.88 6.18
N GLU A 181 -24.98 -0.64 7.47
CA GLU A 181 -26.32 -0.81 8.07
C GLU A 181 -27.44 -0.02 7.40
N GLY A 182 -27.12 1.08 6.70
CA GLY A 182 -28.09 1.88 5.95
C GLY A 182 -28.56 1.25 4.62
N ILE A 183 -27.96 0.14 4.19
CA ILE A 183 -28.19 -0.48 2.89
C ILE A 183 -29.28 -1.55 3.01
N THR A 184 -30.50 -1.19 2.62
CA THR A 184 -31.65 -2.12 2.57
C THR A 184 -31.72 -2.88 1.25
N THR A 185 -32.48 -3.98 1.22
CA THR A 185 -32.73 -4.75 -0.03
C THR A 185 -33.43 -3.91 -1.10
N SER A 186 -34.30 -2.97 -0.69
CA SER A 186 -34.97 -2.03 -1.59
C SER A 186 -33.99 -1.02 -2.20
N TYR A 187 -33.03 -0.54 -1.42
CA TYR A 187 -31.96 0.34 -1.89
C TYR A 187 -31.06 -0.38 -2.89
N LEU A 188 -30.62 -1.61 -2.59
CA LEU A 188 -29.77 -2.42 -3.46
C LEU A 188 -30.38 -2.73 -4.85
N LYS A 189 -31.71 -2.72 -4.98
CA LYS A 189 -32.38 -2.94 -6.27
C LYS A 189 -32.37 -1.70 -7.17
N LYS A 190 -32.17 -0.51 -6.61
CA LYS A 190 -32.30 0.77 -7.32
C LYS A 190 -31.02 1.58 -7.37
N CYS A 191 -30.10 1.35 -6.44
CA CYS A 191 -28.88 2.15 -6.35
C CYS A 191 -27.93 1.81 -7.50
N THR A 192 -27.29 2.85 -8.02
CA THR A 192 -26.12 2.78 -8.88
C THR A 192 -25.09 3.70 -8.26
N TYR A 193 -23.85 3.21 -8.14
CA TYR A 193 -22.76 3.97 -7.54
C TYR A 193 -22.52 5.28 -8.30
N HIS A 194 -22.32 6.35 -7.55
CA HIS A 194 -21.84 7.62 -8.07
C HIS A 194 -21.10 8.37 -6.97
N LYS A 195 -19.93 8.95 -7.29
CA LYS A 195 -19.01 9.57 -6.31
C LYS A 195 -19.69 10.55 -5.34
N ASN A 196 -20.57 11.41 -5.85
CA ASN A 196 -21.25 12.44 -5.05
C ASN A 196 -22.68 12.10 -4.61
N LYS A 197 -23.42 11.28 -5.38
CA LYS A 197 -24.85 11.03 -5.14
C LYS A 197 -25.05 9.82 -4.22
N ASP A 198 -24.40 8.70 -4.54
CA ASP A 198 -24.55 7.42 -3.87
C ASP A 198 -23.17 6.74 -3.70
N PRO A 199 -22.27 7.29 -2.85
CA PRO A 199 -20.90 6.79 -2.68
C PRO A 199 -20.81 5.44 -1.96
N LEU A 200 -21.89 4.98 -1.33
CA LEU A 200 -21.92 3.72 -0.58
C LEU A 200 -22.59 2.58 -1.35
N CYS A 201 -23.12 2.84 -2.55
CA CYS A 201 -23.75 1.78 -3.33
C CYS A 201 -22.69 0.80 -3.87
N PRO A 202 -22.84 -0.52 -3.64
CA PRO A 202 -21.88 -1.53 -4.10
C PRO A 202 -22.13 -2.02 -5.54
N VAL A 203 -23.05 -1.38 -6.27
CA VAL A 203 -23.42 -1.73 -7.65
C VAL A 203 -22.89 -0.66 -8.59
N PHE A 204 -22.03 -1.04 -9.53
CA PHE A 204 -21.31 -0.14 -10.42
C PHE A 204 -21.65 -0.45 -11.87
N GLU A 205 -21.79 0.58 -12.71
CA GLU A 205 -21.85 0.39 -14.16
C GLU A 205 -20.43 0.32 -14.74
N LEU A 206 -20.17 -0.63 -15.64
CA LEU A 206 -18.82 -0.80 -16.20
C LEU A 206 -18.35 0.43 -16.97
N GLY A 207 -19.26 1.09 -17.72
CA GLY A 207 -18.96 2.34 -18.41
C GLY A 207 -18.55 3.47 -17.46
N TYR A 208 -19.19 3.56 -16.29
CA TYR A 208 -18.83 4.55 -15.28
C TYR A 208 -17.42 4.30 -14.72
N ILE A 209 -17.08 3.05 -14.41
CA ILE A 209 -15.75 2.66 -13.90
C ILE A 209 -14.66 3.06 -14.90
N VAL A 210 -14.83 2.70 -16.18
CA VAL A 210 -13.85 2.99 -17.24
C VAL A 210 -13.74 4.49 -17.52
N LYS A 211 -14.85 5.23 -17.43
CA LYS A 211 -14.84 6.68 -17.60
C LYS A 211 -14.11 7.39 -16.46
N GLU A 212 -14.36 6.98 -15.21
CA GLU A 212 -13.67 7.55 -14.04
C GLU A 212 -12.19 7.16 -13.97
N SER A 213 -11.79 6.02 -14.56
CA SER A 213 -10.38 5.65 -14.70
C SER A 213 -9.62 6.51 -15.72
N GLY A 214 -10.32 7.38 -16.46
CA GLY A 214 -9.74 8.25 -17.49
C GLY A 214 -9.57 7.59 -18.86
N GLN A 215 -10.19 6.41 -19.09
CA GLN A 215 -10.06 5.63 -20.32
C GLN A 215 -11.33 5.68 -21.17
N ASN A 216 -11.22 5.33 -22.46
CA ASN A 216 -12.35 5.24 -23.37
C ASN A 216 -12.82 3.78 -23.51
N PHE A 217 -14.08 3.52 -23.18
CA PHE A 217 -14.68 2.17 -23.24
C PHE A 217 -14.57 1.55 -24.63
N ARG A 218 -14.80 2.30 -25.72
CA ARG A 218 -14.75 1.74 -27.08
C ARG A 218 -13.35 1.27 -27.47
N ALA A 219 -12.32 2.03 -27.12
CA ALA A 219 -10.93 1.68 -27.40
C ALA A 219 -10.52 0.44 -26.59
N LEU A 220 -10.89 0.41 -25.31
CA LEU A 220 -10.63 -0.71 -24.41
C LEU A 220 -11.40 -1.96 -24.85
N ALA A 221 -12.62 -1.82 -25.37
CA ALA A 221 -13.43 -2.92 -25.85
C ALA A 221 -12.84 -3.59 -27.11
N PHE A 222 -12.14 -2.83 -27.96
CA PHE A 222 -11.55 -3.33 -29.20
C PHE A 222 -10.30 -4.20 -28.97
N LYS A 223 -9.31 -3.71 -28.18
CA LYS A 223 -8.05 -4.43 -27.92
C LYS A 223 -7.98 -5.13 -26.56
N GLY A 224 -8.96 -4.89 -25.69
CA GLY A 224 -8.90 -5.23 -24.28
C GLY A 224 -8.04 -4.25 -23.49
N GLY A 225 -8.05 -4.38 -22.16
CA GLY A 225 -7.22 -3.58 -21.26
C GLY A 225 -7.42 -3.95 -19.81
N VAL A 226 -6.80 -3.22 -18.89
CA VAL A 226 -6.90 -3.48 -17.46
C VAL A 226 -7.26 -2.21 -16.70
N VAL A 227 -8.23 -2.35 -15.79
CA VAL A 227 -8.74 -1.30 -14.92
C VAL A 227 -8.62 -1.73 -13.47
N GLY A 228 -8.01 -0.89 -12.64
CA GLY A 228 -7.91 -1.10 -11.20
C GLY A 228 -9.08 -0.46 -10.47
N ILE A 229 -9.68 -1.20 -9.54
CA ILE A 229 -10.69 -0.71 -8.60
C ILE A 229 -10.09 -0.77 -7.20
N THR A 230 -9.76 0.38 -6.62
CA THR A 230 -9.22 0.45 -5.26
C THR A 230 -10.35 0.68 -4.26
N ILE A 231 -10.40 -0.14 -3.20
CA ILE A 231 -11.32 0.01 -2.07
C ILE A 231 -10.46 0.32 -0.83
N ASP A 232 -10.47 1.58 -0.42
CA ASP A 232 -9.71 2.04 0.73
C ASP A 232 -10.57 2.06 1.99
N TRP A 233 -10.03 1.48 3.07
CA TRP A 233 -10.61 1.47 4.41
C TRP A 233 -9.67 2.16 5.40
N ASP A 234 -9.80 3.47 5.54
CA ASP A 234 -9.12 4.23 6.59
C ASP A 234 -10.08 4.41 7.78
N CYS A 235 -9.84 3.64 8.85
CA CYS A 235 -10.78 3.52 9.95
C CYS A 235 -10.15 3.91 11.28
N ASP A 236 -10.74 4.91 11.91
CA ASP A 236 -10.42 5.28 13.28
C ASP A 236 -11.38 4.55 14.24
N LEU A 237 -10.87 3.51 14.91
CA LEU A 237 -11.63 2.64 15.81
C LEU A 237 -11.79 3.23 17.22
N ASP A 238 -11.32 4.46 17.45
CA ASP A 238 -11.70 5.23 18.65
C ASP A 238 -13.14 5.73 18.54
N TRP A 239 -13.60 5.94 17.30
CA TRP A 239 -14.99 6.24 16.99
C TRP A 239 -15.81 4.96 16.79
N PRO A 240 -17.15 5.03 16.87
CA PRO A 240 -17.99 3.91 16.53
C PRO A 240 -17.70 3.38 15.11
N VAL A 241 -17.74 2.06 14.96
CA VAL A 241 -17.42 1.34 13.71
C VAL A 241 -18.31 1.75 12.52
N THR A 242 -19.41 2.46 12.77
CA THR A 242 -20.30 3.00 11.72
C THR A 242 -19.66 4.08 10.86
N TYR A 243 -18.64 4.78 11.36
CA TYR A 243 -17.87 5.78 10.60
C TYR A 243 -16.83 5.16 9.67
N CYS A 244 -16.43 3.90 9.93
CA CYS A 244 -15.56 3.13 9.06
C CYS A 244 -16.34 2.70 7.81
N LYS A 245 -16.11 3.43 6.71
CA LYS A 245 -16.79 3.28 5.43
C LYS A 245 -15.76 3.15 4.30
N PRO A 246 -16.05 2.36 3.26
CA PRO A 246 -15.13 2.21 2.13
C PRO A 246 -15.13 3.46 1.25
N VAL A 247 -13.97 3.77 0.70
CA VAL A 247 -13.81 4.77 -0.37
C VAL A 247 -13.38 4.04 -1.64
N TYR A 248 -14.11 4.27 -2.74
CA TYR A 248 -13.84 3.65 -4.03
C TYR A 248 -13.06 4.61 -4.94
N GLN A 249 -12.00 4.11 -5.56
CA GLN A 249 -11.22 4.82 -6.57
C GLN A 249 -10.99 3.93 -7.79
N PHE A 250 -10.85 4.55 -8.96
CA PHE A 250 -10.71 3.85 -10.24
C PHE A 250 -9.48 4.38 -10.96
N HIS A 251 -8.65 3.48 -11.48
CA HIS A 251 -7.39 3.85 -12.14
C HIS A 251 -7.16 2.99 -13.38
N GLY A 252 -6.66 3.58 -14.46
CA GLY A 252 -6.12 2.83 -15.59
C GLY A 252 -4.77 2.23 -15.20
N LEU A 253 -4.63 0.90 -15.25
CA LEU A 253 -3.40 0.22 -14.83
C LEU A 253 -2.36 0.08 -15.97
N TYR A 254 -2.73 0.43 -17.21
CA TYR A 254 -1.83 0.44 -18.36
C TYR A 254 -1.69 1.86 -18.90
N ASN A 255 -0.43 2.27 -19.09
CA ASN A 255 -0.07 3.41 -19.93
C ASN A 255 0.28 2.88 -21.33
N ASP A 256 -0.29 3.50 -22.36
CA ASP A 256 -0.09 3.18 -23.79
C ASP A 256 1.34 3.49 -24.29
N ASP A 257 2.29 3.84 -23.41
CA ASP A 257 3.61 4.37 -23.78
C ASP A 257 4.51 3.36 -24.49
N ASN A 258 4.18 2.06 -24.46
CA ASN A 258 4.96 1.00 -25.10
C ASN A 258 4.11 0.19 -26.10
N ASN A 259 4.34 0.43 -27.39
CA ASN A 259 3.69 -0.21 -28.56
C ASN A 259 3.86 -1.74 -28.69
N VAL A 260 4.49 -2.43 -27.72
CA VAL A 260 4.90 -3.84 -27.86
C VAL A 260 3.71 -4.80 -27.70
N SER A 261 2.70 -4.44 -26.89
CA SER A 261 1.46 -5.23 -26.74
C SER A 261 0.33 -4.34 -26.22
N PRO A 262 -0.31 -3.54 -27.09
CA PRO A 262 -1.47 -2.74 -26.68
C PRO A 262 -2.67 -3.65 -26.40
N GLY A 263 -3.10 -3.69 -25.14
CA GLY A 263 -4.35 -4.31 -24.71
C GLY A 263 -4.22 -5.60 -23.90
N PHE A 264 -5.34 -6.31 -23.76
CA PHE A 264 -5.45 -7.56 -22.99
C PHE A 264 -6.27 -8.59 -23.74
N ASN A 265 -5.65 -9.72 -24.07
CA ASN A 265 -6.31 -10.85 -24.71
C ASN A 265 -5.80 -12.18 -24.17
N PHE A 266 -6.64 -13.21 -24.27
CA PHE A 266 -6.27 -14.57 -23.94
C PHE A 266 -7.03 -15.56 -24.84
N ARG A 267 -6.54 -16.79 -24.92
CA ARG A 267 -7.14 -17.86 -25.72
C ARG A 267 -7.62 -18.99 -24.84
N TYR A 268 -8.80 -19.53 -25.14
CA TYR A 268 -9.31 -20.76 -24.54
C TYR A 268 -10.04 -21.59 -25.60
N ALA A 269 -10.22 -22.89 -25.36
CA ALA A 269 -10.89 -23.77 -26.31
C ALA A 269 -12.00 -24.58 -25.64
N LYS A 270 -13.10 -24.79 -26.35
CA LYS A 270 -14.16 -25.74 -25.99
C LYS A 270 -13.99 -27.00 -26.84
N TYR A 271 -13.69 -28.12 -26.20
CA TYR A 271 -13.47 -29.41 -26.87
C TYR A 271 -14.79 -30.17 -27.02
N TYR A 272 -15.02 -30.79 -28.17
CA TYR A 272 -16.19 -31.61 -28.46
C TYR A 272 -15.81 -32.75 -29.41
N ARG A 273 -16.70 -33.74 -29.57
CA ARG A 273 -16.42 -34.93 -30.38
C ARG A 273 -17.57 -35.18 -31.35
N GLU A 274 -17.25 -35.35 -32.63
CA GLU A 274 -18.21 -35.64 -33.70
C GLU A 274 -17.70 -36.82 -34.53
N ASN A 275 -18.56 -37.81 -34.79
CA ASN A 275 -18.24 -39.01 -35.59
C ASN A 275 -16.91 -39.68 -35.20
N GLY A 276 -16.65 -39.79 -33.89
CA GLY A 276 -15.43 -40.40 -33.35
C GLY A 276 -14.17 -39.52 -33.42
N THR A 277 -14.21 -38.39 -34.12
CA THR A 277 -13.10 -37.43 -34.27
C THR A 277 -13.20 -36.32 -33.22
N ASN A 278 -12.06 -35.94 -32.64
CA ASN A 278 -12.00 -34.86 -31.66
C ASN A 278 -11.89 -33.51 -32.36
N TYR A 279 -12.80 -32.60 -32.02
CA TYR A 279 -12.82 -31.23 -32.48
C TYR A 279 -12.67 -30.26 -31.31
N ARG A 280 -12.32 -29.01 -31.62
CA ARG A 280 -12.44 -27.91 -30.67
C ARG A 280 -12.88 -26.63 -31.39
N THR A 281 -13.53 -25.77 -30.63
CA THR A 281 -13.73 -24.37 -31.01
C THR A 281 -12.75 -23.54 -30.21
N LEU A 282 -11.86 -22.84 -30.91
CA LEU A 282 -10.92 -21.91 -30.30
C LEU A 282 -11.56 -20.54 -30.20
N TYR A 283 -11.39 -19.91 -29.05
CA TYR A 283 -11.84 -18.56 -28.76
C TYR A 283 -10.63 -17.71 -28.40
N LYS A 284 -10.37 -16.67 -29.18
CA LYS A 284 -9.50 -15.57 -28.78
C LYS A 284 -10.36 -14.44 -28.24
N VAL A 285 -10.24 -14.19 -26.95
CA VAL A 285 -11.03 -13.21 -26.22
C VAL A 285 -10.23 -11.94 -26.03
N PHE A 286 -10.83 -10.82 -26.38
CA PHE A 286 -10.39 -9.49 -25.96
C PHE A 286 -11.38 -8.97 -24.92
N GLY A 287 -10.86 -8.42 -23.83
CA GLY A 287 -11.71 -8.03 -22.73
C GLY A 287 -11.04 -7.05 -21.79
N ILE A 288 -11.86 -6.50 -20.91
CA ILE A 288 -11.43 -5.61 -19.86
C ILE A 288 -11.23 -6.45 -18.60
N ARG A 289 -10.00 -6.51 -18.11
CA ARG A 289 -9.67 -7.10 -16.82
C ARG A 289 -9.87 -6.06 -15.72
N PHE A 290 -10.65 -6.40 -14.72
CA PHE A 290 -10.84 -5.60 -13.52
C PHE A 290 -10.09 -6.26 -12.36
N ASP A 291 -9.17 -5.52 -11.76
CA ASP A 291 -8.43 -5.95 -10.57
C ASP A 291 -8.91 -5.12 -9.37
N ILE A 292 -9.53 -5.78 -8.40
CA ILE A 292 -10.01 -5.14 -7.16
C ILE A 292 -8.91 -5.22 -6.11
N LEU A 293 -8.38 -4.05 -5.75
CA LEU A 293 -7.34 -3.87 -4.76
C LEU A 293 -7.98 -3.33 -3.49
N VAL A 294 -7.84 -4.03 -2.37
CA VAL A 294 -8.39 -3.59 -1.08
C VAL A 294 -7.25 -3.16 -0.19
N ASN A 295 -7.22 -1.89 0.17
CA ASN A 295 -6.29 -1.35 1.14
C ASN A 295 -7.04 -0.99 2.41
N GLY A 296 -6.35 -1.04 3.54
CA GLY A 296 -6.96 -0.59 4.78
C GLY A 296 -5.99 -0.50 5.92
N LYS A 297 -6.29 0.45 6.80
CA LYS A 297 -5.55 0.77 7.99
C LYS A 297 -6.56 1.08 9.08
N ALA A 298 -6.42 0.42 10.22
CA ALA A 298 -7.16 0.81 11.42
C ALA A 298 -6.21 1.40 12.44
N GLY A 299 -6.63 2.51 13.06
CA GLY A 299 -6.02 3.05 14.27
C GLY A 299 -6.94 2.83 15.47
N LYS A 300 -6.39 2.40 16.60
CA LYS A 300 -7.10 2.35 17.89
C LYS A 300 -6.19 2.80 19.01
N PHE A 301 -6.73 3.56 19.96
CA PHE A 301 -6.03 4.01 21.16
C PHE A 301 -5.37 2.83 21.88
N ASP A 302 -4.07 2.97 22.12
CA ASP A 302 -3.27 2.04 22.89
C ASP A 302 -2.32 2.81 23.81
N ILE A 303 -2.24 2.37 25.07
CA ILE A 303 -1.40 3.01 26.08
C ILE A 303 0.09 2.82 25.80
N ILE A 304 0.48 1.73 25.13
CA ILE A 304 1.89 1.43 24.84
C ILE A 304 2.50 2.51 23.91
N PRO A 305 2.00 2.72 22.68
CA PRO A 305 2.53 3.76 21.79
C PRO A 305 2.32 5.16 22.36
N THR A 306 1.24 5.39 23.13
CA THR A 306 1.02 6.65 23.83
C THR A 306 2.17 6.95 24.80
N MET A 307 2.53 6.02 25.68
CA MET A 307 3.61 6.21 26.65
C MET A 307 4.97 6.30 25.99
N THR A 308 5.23 5.53 24.93
CA THR A 308 6.47 5.64 24.15
C THR A 308 6.58 7.02 23.47
N THR A 309 5.48 7.55 22.94
CA THR A 309 5.43 8.88 22.31
C THR A 309 5.60 10.00 23.34
N ILE A 310 5.01 9.87 24.54
CA ILE A 310 5.26 10.79 25.66
C ILE A 310 6.74 10.75 26.07
N GLY A 311 7.30 9.55 26.26
CA GLY A 311 8.70 9.38 26.68
C GLY A 311 9.70 9.96 25.70
N SER A 312 9.52 9.67 24.41
CA SER A 312 10.33 10.28 23.34
C SER A 312 10.13 11.79 23.24
N GLY A 313 8.89 12.28 23.39
CA GLY A 313 8.57 13.71 23.44
C GLY A 313 9.30 14.44 24.58
N ILE A 314 9.32 13.87 25.78
CA ILE A 314 10.08 14.40 26.93
C ILE A 314 11.58 14.43 26.60
N GLY A 315 12.10 13.42 25.90
CA GLY A 315 13.48 13.41 25.42
C GLY A 315 13.82 14.60 24.52
N ILE A 316 12.91 14.98 23.61
CA ILE A 316 13.09 16.12 22.70
C ILE A 316 13.17 17.46 23.46
N PHE A 317 12.49 17.60 24.61
CA PHE A 317 12.66 18.79 25.46
C PHE A 317 14.10 18.98 25.95
N GLY A 318 14.90 17.92 26.04
CA GLY A 318 16.32 17.99 26.33
C GLY A 318 17.13 18.69 25.23
N VAL A 319 16.71 18.60 23.96
CA VAL A 319 17.40 19.31 22.86
C VAL A 319 17.19 20.82 22.98
N ALA A 320 16.01 21.26 23.43
CA ALA A 320 15.73 22.68 23.66
C ALA A 320 16.69 23.29 24.68
N SER A 321 17.07 22.56 25.74
CA SER A 321 18.02 23.06 26.74
C SER A 321 19.43 23.20 26.18
N ILE A 322 19.88 22.26 25.34
CA ILE A 322 21.18 22.33 24.65
C ILE A 322 21.25 23.55 23.73
N VAL A 323 20.20 23.78 22.92
CA VAL A 323 20.12 24.95 22.03
C VAL A 323 20.14 26.25 22.84
N CYS A 324 19.42 26.29 23.95
CA CYS A 324 19.40 27.46 24.83
C CYS A 324 20.75 27.69 25.51
N ASP A 325 21.45 26.63 25.91
CA ASP A 325 22.79 26.70 26.45
C ASP A 325 23.80 27.23 25.42
N LEU A 326 23.70 26.79 24.17
CA LEU A 326 24.53 27.28 23.08
C LEU A 326 24.27 28.77 22.81
N LEU A 327 23.00 29.18 22.76
CA LEU A 327 22.61 30.59 22.67
C LEU A 327 23.15 31.41 23.84
N LEU A 328 23.03 30.89 25.06
CA LEU A 328 23.44 31.56 26.29
C LEU A 328 24.95 31.77 26.39
N LEU A 329 25.73 30.77 25.98
CA LEU A 329 27.18 30.78 26.11
C LEU A 329 27.90 31.44 24.93
N HIS A 330 27.30 31.49 23.74
CA HIS A 330 27.97 32.03 22.54
C HIS A 330 27.39 33.38 22.07
N PHE A 331 26.07 33.57 22.12
CA PHE A 331 25.41 34.70 21.44
C PHE A 331 25.03 35.87 22.36
N LEU A 332 24.92 35.67 23.68
CA LEU A 332 24.51 36.75 24.59
C LEU A 332 25.66 37.73 24.93
N PRO A 333 25.39 39.04 25.08
CA PRO A 333 26.44 40.06 25.33
C PRO A 333 27.23 39.86 26.62
N ARG A 334 26.64 39.22 27.64
CA ARG A 334 27.29 38.90 28.93
C ARG A 334 27.73 37.43 29.03
N ARG A 335 28.18 36.84 27.93
CA ARG A 335 28.57 35.42 27.86
C ARG A 335 29.66 35.01 28.86
N ASP A 336 30.67 35.86 29.10
CA ASP A 336 31.80 35.50 29.96
C ASP A 336 31.38 35.39 31.43
N TYR A 337 30.44 36.24 31.86
CA TYR A 337 29.79 36.13 33.18
C TYR A 337 29.02 34.81 33.33
N TYR A 338 28.32 34.37 32.29
CA TYR A 338 27.59 33.10 32.34
C TYR A 338 28.54 31.88 32.28
N LYS A 339 29.61 31.94 31.49
CA LYS A 339 30.64 30.89 31.42
C LYS A 339 31.31 30.67 32.78
N GLN A 340 31.70 31.73 33.48
CA GLN A 340 32.32 31.64 34.81
C GLN A 340 31.41 31.04 35.88
N ARG A 341 30.09 31.22 35.76
CA ARG A 341 29.12 30.63 36.69
C ARG A 341 28.78 29.17 36.37
N LYS A 342 28.84 28.78 35.10
CA LYS A 342 28.52 27.42 34.65
C LYS A 342 29.73 26.48 34.77
N PHE A 343 30.92 26.95 34.42
CA PHE A 343 32.14 26.14 34.40
C PHE A 343 33.05 26.50 35.59
N LYS A 344 33.49 25.48 36.33
CA LYS A 344 34.60 25.58 37.26
C LYS A 344 35.80 24.89 36.63
N TYR A 345 36.84 25.65 36.35
CA TYR A 345 38.10 25.10 35.85
C TYR A 345 38.88 24.52 37.04
N ALA A 346 39.21 23.24 36.97
CA ALA A 346 40.09 22.60 37.93
C ALA A 346 41.47 22.45 37.27
N GLU A 347 42.50 23.03 37.87
CA GLU A 347 43.87 22.78 37.44
C GLU A 347 44.31 21.41 37.97
N MET A 348 44.68 20.51 37.05
CA MET A 348 45.32 19.26 37.44
C MET A 348 46.72 19.58 37.97
N ARG A 349 46.91 19.40 39.29
CA ARG A 349 48.25 19.40 39.88
C ARG A 349 48.99 18.17 39.38
N THR A 350 49.82 18.33 38.36
CA THR A 350 50.89 17.36 38.07
C THR A 350 51.88 17.36 39.23
N PRO A 351 52.13 16.21 39.90
CA PRO A 351 53.07 16.18 41.01
C PRO A 351 54.48 16.50 40.49
N SER A 352 55.02 17.64 40.92
CA SER A 352 56.42 17.99 40.70
C SER A 352 57.31 16.96 41.39
N MET A 353 58.23 16.35 40.62
CA MET A 353 59.33 15.50 41.09
C MET A 353 60.01 16.13 42.32
N ALA A 354 59.76 15.59 43.51
CA ALA A 354 60.51 15.92 44.71
C ALA A 354 61.82 15.13 44.70
N LYS A 355 62.95 15.85 44.70
CA LYS A 355 64.31 15.32 44.84
C LYS A 355 64.41 14.42 46.07
N LEU A 356 64.89 13.19 45.87
CA LEU A 356 65.28 12.25 46.93
C LEU A 356 66.56 12.77 47.63
N PRO A 357 66.67 12.76 48.96
CA PRO A 357 67.94 13.01 49.64
C PRO A 357 68.83 11.76 49.58
N LEU A 358 70.12 11.98 49.31
CA LEU A 358 71.19 10.99 49.43
C LEU A 358 71.30 10.52 50.89
N ALA A 359 71.08 9.23 51.13
CA ALA A 359 71.46 8.57 52.38
C ALA A 359 72.61 7.61 52.08
N SER A 360 73.77 7.93 52.65
CA SER A 360 74.98 7.12 52.67
C SER A 360 74.75 5.82 53.43
N VAL A 361 74.91 4.67 52.77
CA VAL A 361 75.08 3.36 53.40
C VAL A 361 76.53 2.95 53.17
N GLY A 362 77.31 2.93 54.24
CA GLY A 362 78.61 2.27 54.26
C GLY A 362 78.42 0.75 54.34
N ALA A 363 79.14 0.03 53.49
CA ALA A 363 79.39 -1.39 53.64
C ALA A 363 80.85 -1.65 53.26
N GLU A 364 81.65 -2.02 54.26
CA GLU A 364 82.95 -2.66 54.07
C GLU A 364 82.76 -4.02 53.41
N LEU A 365 83.57 -4.34 52.40
CA LEU A 365 84.08 -5.69 52.17
C LEU A 365 85.33 -5.61 51.30
N GLY A 366 86.46 -5.97 51.89
CA GLY A 366 87.77 -5.94 51.27
C GLY A 366 88.09 -7.18 50.43
N GLN A 367 89.12 -7.00 49.60
CA GLN A 367 90.12 -7.98 49.15
C GLN A 367 89.60 -9.34 48.67
N HIS A 368 89.49 -9.51 47.34
CA HIS A 368 90.57 -10.08 46.53
C HIS A 368 90.29 -9.92 45.04
#